data_AF-A0AAV1K993-F1
#
_entry.id   AF-A0AAV1K993-F1
#
_cell.length_a   1.000
_cell.length_b   1.000
_cell.length_c   1.000
_cell.angle_alpha   90.00
_cell.angle_beta   90.00
_cell.angle_gamma   90.00
#
_symmetry.space_group_name_H-M   'P 1'
#
loop_
_entity.id
_entity.type
_entity.pdbx_description
1 polymer ?
#
loop_
_entity_poly.entity_id
_entity_poly.type
_entity_poly.pdbx_seq_one_letter_code
_entity_poly.pdbx_strand_id
1 'polypeptide(L)'
;MAAEPKSVNEEDLKLLKERMNLIASADPAQYHNEFSLRRYLRAFKTVDNAFQGILKTNKWRKEYGVAELHDNKELIEKYSDKARVLKHRDIVGRPIIYIPAKNYNSSDRDIDELTKYIVYCLEEASKRCFEEVVDNLCIVFDLNNFTLSCMDYQVLKNLIWLLSRHYPERLGVCLIVNAPAFFSGCWAVIKGWLDENTAGKVIFVNSEMDLCQYLIPDILPTDM
;
A
#
# COMPACT_ATOMS: atom_id res chain seq x y z
N MET A 1 -9.09 -17.34 -2.02
CA MET A 1 -8.93 -17.30 -0.54
C MET A 1 -7.71 -16.44 -0.23
N ALA A 2 -7.84 -15.44 0.65
CA ALA A 2 -6.69 -14.66 1.10
C ALA A 2 -5.70 -15.60 1.79
N ALA A 3 -4.42 -15.57 1.40
CA ALA A 3 -3.39 -16.30 2.14
C ALA A 3 -3.37 -15.79 3.59
N GLU A 4 -3.47 -16.69 4.56
CA GLU A 4 -3.35 -16.32 5.97
C GLU A 4 -1.97 -15.69 6.20
N PRO A 5 -1.90 -14.58 6.95
CA PRO A 5 -0.61 -13.97 7.26
C PRO A 5 0.25 -14.98 8.01
N LYS A 6 1.54 -15.03 7.66
CA LYS A 6 2.50 -15.91 8.36
C LYS A 6 2.43 -15.65 9.86
N SER A 7 2.34 -16.72 10.65
CA SER A 7 2.35 -16.60 12.10
C SER A 7 3.63 -15.92 12.59
N VAL A 8 3.51 -15.18 13.69
CA VAL A 8 4.62 -14.49 14.34
C VAL A 8 4.97 -15.27 15.61
N ASN A 9 6.26 -15.38 15.94
CA ASN A 9 6.68 -15.98 17.19
C ASN A 9 6.17 -15.10 18.36
N GLU A 10 5.46 -15.71 19.31
CA GLU A 10 4.84 -14.98 20.43
C GLU A 10 5.88 -14.44 21.44
N GLU A 11 7.04 -15.08 21.57
CA GLU A 11 8.16 -14.55 22.39
C GLU A 11 8.76 -13.31 21.74
N ASP A 12 8.96 -13.32 20.43
CA ASP A 12 9.43 -12.15 19.67
C ASP A 12 8.44 -10.99 19.78
N LEU A 13 7.15 -11.29 19.68
CA LEU A 13 6.09 -10.29 19.86
C LEU A 13 6.09 -9.70 21.28
N LYS A 14 6.22 -10.54 22.30
CA LYS A 14 6.32 -10.09 23.69
C LYS A 14 7.52 -9.16 23.89
N LEU A 15 8.69 -9.55 23.41
CA LEU A 15 9.90 -8.74 23.52
C LEU A 15 9.78 -7.41 22.77
N LEU A 16 9.20 -7.42 21.57
CA LEU A 16 8.97 -6.18 20.81
C LEU A 16 7.97 -5.26 21.53
N LYS A 17 6.88 -5.81 22.08
CA LYS A 17 5.91 -5.07 22.89
C LYS A 17 6.57 -4.41 24.10
N GLU A 18 7.41 -5.13 24.83
CA GLU A 18 8.14 -4.58 25.98
C GLU A 18 9.03 -3.40 25.58
N ARG A 19 9.81 -3.54 24.50
CA ARG A 19 10.65 -2.45 23.98
C ARG A 19 9.83 -1.24 23.54
N MET A 20 8.71 -1.46 22.84
CA MET A 20 7.84 -0.37 22.38
C MET A 20 7.09 0.30 23.53
N ASN A 21 6.73 -0.42 24.58
CA ASN A 21 6.10 0.16 25.77
C ASN A 21 7.03 1.14 26.49
N LEU A 22 8.34 0.87 26.55
CA LEU A 22 9.32 1.80 27.10
C LEU A 22 9.35 3.12 26.30
N ILE A 23 9.34 3.03 24.97
CA ILE A 23 9.31 4.21 24.09
C ILE A 23 7.99 4.97 24.23
N ALA A 24 6.85 4.28 24.18
CA ALA A 24 5.53 4.90 24.27
C ALA A 24 5.24 5.52 25.64
N SER A 25 5.86 5.00 26.71
CA SER A 25 5.77 5.60 28.06
C SER A 25 6.51 6.94 28.14
N ALA A 26 7.57 7.13 27.35
CA ALA A 26 8.31 8.39 27.26
C ALA A 26 7.66 9.37 26.26
N ASP A 27 7.10 8.85 25.17
CA ASP A 27 6.42 9.62 24.13
C ASP A 27 5.17 8.86 23.62
N PRO A 28 3.97 9.17 24.14
CA PRO A 28 2.73 8.51 23.76
C PRO A 28 2.40 8.58 22.26
N ALA A 29 2.96 9.56 21.53
CA ALA A 29 2.77 9.68 20.09
C ALA A 29 3.45 8.55 19.29
N GLN A 30 4.37 7.80 19.91
CA GLN A 30 5.06 6.66 19.31
C GLN A 30 4.41 5.30 19.61
N TYR A 31 3.18 5.31 20.12
CA TYR A 31 2.43 4.09 20.39
C TYR A 31 2.14 3.28 19.11
N HIS A 32 2.25 1.96 19.23
CA HIS A 32 1.79 0.99 18.23
C HIS A 32 0.97 -0.10 18.90
N ASN A 33 -0.16 -0.45 18.31
CA ASN A 33 -0.97 -1.58 18.75
C ASN A 33 -0.35 -2.92 18.31
N GLU A 34 -0.88 -4.02 18.84
CA GLU A 34 -0.37 -5.37 18.57
C GLU A 34 -0.40 -5.75 17.09
N PHE A 35 -1.46 -5.40 16.35
CA PHE A 35 -1.58 -5.67 14.93
C PHE A 35 -0.44 -5.03 14.14
N SER A 36 -0.12 -3.77 14.44
CA SER A 36 1.04 -3.08 13.90
C SER A 36 2.34 -3.82 14.23
N LEU A 37 2.58 -4.19 15.48
CA LEU A 37 3.81 -4.89 15.86
C LEU A 37 3.98 -6.22 15.10
N ARG A 38 2.89 -6.98 14.93
CA ARG A 38 2.88 -8.22 14.14
C ARG A 38 3.22 -7.96 12.67
N ARG A 39 2.70 -6.88 12.05
CA ARG A 39 3.08 -6.49 10.67
C ARG A 39 4.58 -6.24 10.55
N TYR A 40 5.17 -5.50 11.50
CA TYR A 40 6.61 -5.22 11.50
C TYR A 40 7.43 -6.51 11.71
N LEU A 41 7.05 -7.40 12.62
CA LEU A 41 7.77 -8.67 12.80
C LEU A 41 7.71 -9.54 11.54
N ARG A 42 6.56 -9.64 10.88
CA ARG A 42 6.45 -10.37 9.60
C ARG A 42 7.34 -9.80 8.51
N ALA A 43 7.44 -8.48 8.39
CA ALA A 43 8.26 -7.84 7.36
C ALA A 43 9.76 -7.91 7.68
N PHE A 44 10.15 -7.57 8.90
CA PHE A 44 11.54 -7.35 9.30
C PHE A 44 12.22 -8.59 9.90
N LYS A 45 11.47 -9.68 10.11
CA LYS A 45 11.90 -11.04 10.51
C LYS A 45 12.51 -11.19 11.90
N THR A 46 13.10 -10.14 12.46
CA THR A 46 13.71 -10.15 13.80
C THR A 46 13.17 -9.00 14.63
N VAL A 47 13.20 -9.15 15.95
CA VAL A 47 12.78 -8.12 16.91
C VAL A 47 13.59 -6.83 16.73
N ASP A 48 14.91 -6.94 16.57
CA ASP A 48 15.79 -5.76 16.41
C ASP A 48 15.46 -4.99 15.13
N ASN A 49 15.30 -5.68 14.00
CA ASN A 49 14.98 -5.02 12.73
C ASN A 49 13.57 -4.43 12.75
N ALA A 50 12.59 -5.12 13.36
CA ALA A 50 11.22 -4.63 13.52
C ALA A 50 11.20 -3.36 14.38
N PHE A 51 11.88 -3.37 15.53
CA PHE A 51 12.01 -2.22 16.41
C PHE A 51 12.64 -1.03 15.70
N GLN A 52 13.77 -1.23 15.00
CA GLN A 52 14.42 -0.17 14.23
C GLN A 52 13.54 0.34 13.07
N GLY A 53 12.78 -0.54 12.42
CA GLY A 53 11.83 -0.19 11.37
C GLY A 53 10.70 0.71 11.89
N ILE A 54 10.19 0.40 13.08
CA ILE A 54 9.16 1.22 13.75
C ILE A 54 9.71 2.61 14.08
N LEU A 55 10.88 2.70 14.74
CA LEU A 55 11.48 3.99 15.09
C LEU A 55 11.76 4.86 13.87
N LYS A 56 12.28 4.26 12.80
CA LYS A 56 12.50 4.96 11.52
C LYS A 56 11.19 5.42 10.90
N THR A 57 10.13 4.63 10.99
CA THR A 57 8.82 5.03 10.49
C THR A 57 8.25 6.19 11.30
N ASN A 58 8.31 6.13 12.64
CA ASN A 58 7.80 7.22 13.49
C ASN A 58 8.52 8.53 13.25
N LYS A 59 9.86 8.47 13.13
CA LYS A 59 10.66 9.64 12.75
C LYS A 59 10.27 10.17 11.37
N TRP A 60 10.18 9.30 10.36
CA TRP A 60 9.78 9.68 9.01
C TRP A 60 8.38 10.31 8.99
N ARG A 61 7.41 9.74 9.71
CA ARG A 61 6.03 10.27 9.75
C ARG A 61 5.98 11.71 10.23
N LYS A 62 6.80 12.05 11.24
CA LYS A 62 6.91 13.40 11.78
C LYS A 62 7.63 14.35 10.81
N GLU A 63 8.78 13.93 10.27
CA GLU A 63 9.57 14.77 9.35
C GLU A 63 8.87 15.01 8.01
N TYR A 64 8.12 14.01 7.53
CA TYR A 64 7.39 14.06 6.27
C TYR A 64 6.03 14.78 6.38
N GLY A 65 5.56 15.05 7.61
CA GLY A 65 4.27 15.72 7.85
C GLY A 65 3.07 14.85 7.46
N VAL A 66 3.08 13.56 7.82
CA VAL A 66 2.04 12.60 7.42
C VAL A 66 0.68 12.94 8.03
N ALA A 67 0.67 13.48 9.25
CA ALA A 67 -0.57 13.80 9.96
C ALA A 67 -1.37 14.91 9.25
N GLU A 68 -0.66 15.87 8.65
CA GLU A 68 -1.19 17.06 8.01
C GLU A 68 -1.65 16.82 6.57
N LEU A 69 -1.33 15.66 5.97
CA LEU A 69 -1.67 15.38 4.57
C LEU A 69 -3.18 15.37 4.29
N HIS A 70 -4.01 15.01 5.28
CA HIS A 70 -5.47 15.00 5.11
C HIS A 70 -6.07 16.41 5.02
N ASP A 71 -5.36 17.42 5.55
CA ASP A 71 -5.80 18.80 5.55
C ASP A 71 -5.37 19.54 4.26
N ASN A 72 -4.48 18.93 3.47
CA ASN A 72 -3.97 19.50 2.21
C ASN A 72 -4.95 19.28 1.05
N LYS A 73 -6.04 20.06 1.04
CA LYS A 73 -7.10 19.98 0.02
C LYS A 73 -6.59 20.23 -1.40
N GLU A 74 -5.66 21.16 -1.58
CA GLU A 74 -5.08 21.49 -2.89
C GLU A 74 -4.35 20.28 -3.50
N LEU A 75 -3.52 19.61 -2.70
CA LEU A 75 -2.85 18.38 -3.14
C LEU A 75 -3.86 17.28 -3.50
N ILE A 76 -4.88 17.10 -2.66
CA ILE A 76 -5.89 16.06 -2.86
C ILE A 76 -6.69 16.30 -4.14
N GLU A 77 -7.09 17.55 -4.39
CA GLU A 77 -7.83 17.94 -5.58
C GLU A 77 -6.97 17.78 -6.84
N LYS A 78 -5.73 18.30 -6.80
CA LYS A 78 -4.77 18.28 -7.92
C LYS A 78 -4.47 16.87 -8.43
N TYR A 79 -4.40 15.87 -7.55
CA TYR A 79 -4.02 14.50 -7.90
C TYR A 79 -5.18 13.49 -7.79
N SER A 80 -6.42 13.96 -7.64
CA SER A 80 -7.61 13.11 -7.48
C SER A 80 -7.91 12.16 -8.65
N ASP A 81 -7.31 12.41 -9.82
CA ASP A 81 -7.35 11.57 -11.01
C ASP A 81 -6.29 10.45 -11.00
N LYS A 82 -5.26 10.54 -10.15
CA LYS A 82 -4.14 9.58 -10.10
C LYS A 82 -4.50 8.33 -9.31
N ALA A 83 -5.24 8.48 -8.23
CA ALA A 83 -5.72 7.37 -7.41
C ALA A 83 -6.98 7.76 -6.65
N ARG A 84 -7.77 6.77 -6.22
CA ARG A 84 -8.96 7.00 -5.39
C ARG A 84 -9.12 5.87 -4.38
N VAL A 85 -9.29 6.20 -3.11
CA VAL A 85 -9.71 5.24 -2.08
C VAL A 85 -11.22 5.06 -2.17
N LEU A 86 -11.65 3.90 -2.69
CA LEU A 86 -13.06 3.64 -2.96
C LEU A 86 -13.88 3.55 -1.67
N LYS A 87 -15.18 3.87 -1.78
CA LYS A 87 -16.14 3.72 -0.67
C LYS A 87 -16.42 2.23 -0.37
N HIS A 88 -16.44 1.42 -1.41
CA HIS A 88 -16.66 -0.01 -1.34
C HIS A 88 -15.37 -0.76 -0.98
N ARG A 89 -15.54 -2.01 -0.55
CA ARG A 89 -14.45 -2.92 -0.16
C ARG A 89 -14.38 -4.09 -1.13
N ASP A 90 -13.24 -4.79 -1.11
CA ASP A 90 -13.10 -6.07 -1.79
C ASP A 90 -13.98 -7.14 -1.09
N ILE A 91 -14.16 -8.32 -1.69
CA ILE A 91 -15.05 -9.36 -1.17
C ILE A 91 -14.62 -9.92 0.19
N VAL A 92 -13.36 -9.70 0.61
CA VAL A 92 -12.86 -10.10 1.93
C VAL A 92 -12.84 -8.94 2.91
N GLY A 93 -13.27 -7.74 2.53
CA GLY A 93 -13.41 -6.56 3.39
C GLY A 93 -12.25 -5.56 3.35
N ARG A 94 -11.29 -5.70 2.42
CA ARG A 94 -10.16 -4.76 2.29
C ARG A 94 -10.61 -3.42 1.74
N PRO A 95 -10.13 -2.30 2.29
CA PRO A 95 -10.18 -1.01 1.59
C PRO A 95 -9.50 -1.11 0.23
N ILE A 96 -10.10 -0.50 -0.79
CA ILE A 96 -9.59 -0.52 -2.17
C ILE A 96 -8.97 0.83 -2.51
N ILE A 97 -7.72 0.83 -2.98
CA ILE A 97 -7.09 1.95 -3.68
C ILE A 97 -7.14 1.64 -5.17
N TYR A 98 -7.85 2.44 -5.94
CA TYR A 98 -7.94 2.31 -7.38
C TYR A 98 -7.01 3.31 -8.07
N ILE A 99 -6.25 2.86 -9.07
CA ILE A 99 -5.20 3.62 -9.75
C ILE A 99 -5.38 3.46 -11.28
N PRO A 100 -5.94 4.46 -11.99
CA PRO A 100 -5.96 4.47 -13.45
C PRO A 100 -4.55 4.80 -13.98
N ALA A 101 -3.82 3.78 -14.42
CA ALA A 101 -2.42 3.92 -14.81
C ALA A 101 -2.22 4.85 -16.03
N LYS A 102 -3.26 5.01 -16.87
CA LYS A 102 -3.25 5.95 -18.02
C LYS A 102 -2.98 7.41 -17.61
N ASN A 103 -3.31 7.79 -16.37
CA ASN A 103 -3.18 9.17 -15.90
C ASN A 103 -1.76 9.51 -15.40
N TYR A 104 -0.82 8.58 -15.43
CA TYR A 104 0.58 8.83 -15.06
C TYR A 104 1.41 9.23 -16.27
N ASN A 105 2.46 10.01 -16.06
CA ASN A 105 3.42 10.39 -17.10
C ASN A 105 4.76 10.80 -16.45
N SER A 106 5.89 10.26 -16.95
CA SER A 106 7.26 10.58 -16.47
C SER A 106 7.71 12.01 -16.69
N SER A 107 7.18 12.68 -17.70
CA SER A 107 7.68 13.95 -18.20
C SER A 107 7.01 15.18 -17.61
N ASP A 108 5.84 15.02 -16.98
CA ASP A 108 5.04 16.15 -16.50
C ASP A 108 4.42 15.84 -15.13
N ARG A 109 5.25 15.96 -14.10
CA ARG A 109 4.80 15.84 -12.70
C ARG A 109 5.83 16.43 -11.73
N ASP A 110 5.31 16.81 -10.57
CA ASP A 110 6.10 16.92 -9.35
C ASP A 110 6.12 15.55 -8.65
N ILE A 111 7.31 14.95 -8.54
CA ILE A 111 7.48 13.61 -7.94
C ILE A 111 7.23 13.62 -6.43
N ASP A 112 7.55 14.71 -5.74
CA ASP A 112 7.46 14.81 -4.29
C ASP A 112 6.01 15.02 -3.89
N GLU A 113 5.27 15.89 -4.58
CA GLU A 113 3.84 16.06 -4.38
C GLU A 113 3.06 14.78 -4.71
N LEU A 114 3.36 14.14 -5.85
CA LEU A 114 2.70 12.87 -6.20
C LEU A 114 3.00 11.76 -5.17
N THR A 115 4.21 11.74 -4.61
CA THR A 115 4.54 10.81 -3.52
C THR A 115 3.77 11.15 -2.24
N LYS A 116 3.61 12.43 -1.89
CA LYS A 116 2.75 12.85 -0.77
C LYS A 116 1.29 12.42 -0.97
N TYR A 117 0.79 12.51 -2.20
CA TYR A 117 -0.56 12.06 -2.54
C TYR A 117 -0.73 10.54 -2.40
N ILE A 118 0.28 9.76 -2.78
CA ILE A 118 0.31 8.31 -2.54
C ILE A 118 0.29 7.99 -1.05
N VAL A 119 1.08 8.72 -0.25
CA VAL A 119 1.09 8.57 1.21
C VAL A 119 -0.30 8.89 1.78
N TYR A 120 -0.93 9.97 1.33
CA TYR A 120 -2.32 10.29 1.70
C TYR A 120 -3.28 9.13 1.39
N CYS A 121 -3.24 8.55 0.18
CA CYS A 121 -4.09 7.43 -0.19
C CYS A 121 -3.85 6.19 0.68
N LEU A 122 -2.59 5.87 1.00
CA LEU A 122 -2.22 4.77 1.88
C LEU A 122 -2.73 4.98 3.31
N GLU A 123 -2.63 6.20 3.84
CA GLU A 123 -3.15 6.55 5.16
C GLU A 123 -4.68 6.48 5.20
N GLU A 124 -5.35 7.08 4.22
CA GLU A 124 -6.80 7.09 4.13
C GLU A 124 -7.36 5.67 3.99
N ALA A 125 -6.73 4.82 3.19
CA ALA A 125 -7.09 3.41 3.09
C ALA A 125 -6.81 2.65 4.40
N SER A 126 -5.66 2.90 5.04
CA SER A 126 -5.29 2.24 6.31
C SER A 126 -6.24 2.61 7.46
N LYS A 127 -6.73 3.85 7.52
CA LYS A 127 -7.76 4.29 8.49
C LYS A 127 -9.08 3.54 8.34
N ARG A 128 -9.37 3.04 7.13
CA ARG A 128 -10.57 2.24 6.83
C ARG A 128 -10.36 0.75 7.12
N CYS A 129 -9.18 0.30 7.56
CA CYS A 129 -9.00 -1.10 7.98
C CYS A 129 -9.73 -1.36 9.30
N PHE A 130 -10.28 -2.57 9.43
CA PHE A 130 -10.76 -3.10 10.71
C PHE A 130 -9.75 -4.15 11.14
N GLU A 131 -8.71 -3.76 11.86
CA GLU A 131 -7.48 -4.57 12.01
C GLU A 131 -7.73 -5.96 12.66
N GLU A 132 -8.82 -6.13 13.41
CA GLU A 132 -9.25 -7.42 13.97
C GLU A 132 -9.73 -8.42 12.92
N VAL A 133 -10.20 -7.93 11.77
CA VAL A 133 -10.78 -8.74 10.68
C VAL A 133 -9.90 -8.66 9.43
N VAL A 134 -9.60 -7.44 9.00
CA VAL A 134 -8.85 -7.13 7.78
C VAL A 134 -7.91 -5.96 8.02
N ASP A 135 -6.64 -6.26 7.93
CA ASP A 135 -5.56 -5.34 8.25
C ASP A 135 -4.69 -4.96 7.03
N ASN A 136 -5.13 -5.38 5.84
CA ASN A 136 -4.44 -5.19 4.57
C ASN A 136 -5.36 -4.60 3.49
N LEU A 137 -4.74 -4.12 2.43
CA LEU A 137 -5.32 -3.31 1.37
C LEU A 137 -5.44 -4.10 0.07
N CYS A 138 -6.45 -3.74 -0.72
CA CYS A 138 -6.52 -4.12 -2.13
C CYS A 138 -6.08 -2.90 -2.95
N ILE A 139 -5.08 -3.07 -3.82
CA ILE A 139 -4.68 -2.05 -4.79
C ILE A 139 -5.09 -2.54 -6.18
N VAL A 140 -5.82 -1.73 -6.93
CA VAL A 140 -6.23 -2.04 -8.31
C VAL A 140 -5.51 -1.08 -9.24
N PHE A 141 -4.66 -1.61 -10.11
CA PHE A 141 -4.11 -0.88 -11.24
C PHE A 141 -4.96 -1.17 -12.47
N ASP A 142 -5.65 -0.16 -12.97
CA ASP A 142 -6.35 -0.21 -14.24
C ASP A 142 -5.45 0.27 -15.38
N LEU A 143 -5.15 -0.64 -16.30
CA LEU A 143 -4.30 -0.38 -17.47
C LEU A 143 -5.12 -0.11 -18.73
N ASN A 144 -6.42 0.17 -18.61
CA ASN A 144 -7.22 0.63 -19.74
C ASN A 144 -6.64 1.94 -20.32
N ASN A 145 -6.42 1.97 -21.65
CA ASN A 145 -5.71 3.05 -22.35
C ASN A 145 -4.27 3.31 -21.88
N PHE A 146 -3.64 2.36 -21.18
CA PHE A 146 -2.26 2.48 -20.76
C PHE A 146 -1.30 2.38 -21.95
N THR A 147 -0.35 3.31 -22.03
CA THR A 147 0.72 3.31 -23.03
C THR A 147 2.09 3.32 -22.34
N LEU A 148 3.18 3.08 -23.08
CA LEU A 148 4.53 3.17 -22.51
C LEU A 148 4.86 4.56 -21.96
N SER A 149 4.27 5.63 -22.50
CA SER A 149 4.45 6.99 -21.96
C SER A 149 3.84 7.17 -20.57
N CYS A 150 2.86 6.33 -20.23
CA CYS A 150 2.24 6.29 -18.92
C CYS A 150 3.09 5.55 -17.88
N MET A 151 4.09 4.77 -18.33
CA MET A 151 4.91 3.95 -17.45
C MET A 151 5.85 4.82 -16.62
N ASP A 152 5.53 4.89 -15.34
CA ASP A 152 6.26 5.70 -14.39
C ASP A 152 7.00 4.83 -13.36
N TYR A 153 8.21 4.45 -13.72
CA TYR A 153 9.04 3.61 -12.87
C TYR A 153 9.50 4.30 -11.58
N GLN A 154 9.63 5.63 -11.56
CA GLN A 154 10.08 6.33 -10.35
C GLN A 154 8.97 6.35 -9.29
N VAL A 155 7.73 6.64 -9.69
CA VAL A 155 6.59 6.59 -8.76
C VAL A 155 6.33 5.17 -8.29
N LEU A 156 6.40 4.18 -9.17
CA LEU A 156 6.25 2.78 -8.77
C LEU A 156 7.34 2.37 -7.75
N LYS A 157 8.60 2.77 -7.96
CA LYS A 157 9.67 2.56 -6.97
C LYS A 157 9.37 3.24 -5.65
N ASN A 158 8.87 4.47 -5.66
CA ASN A 158 8.48 5.18 -4.43
C ASN A 158 7.35 4.45 -3.70
N LEU A 159 6.31 3.99 -4.41
CA LEU A 159 5.23 3.19 -3.83
C LEU A 159 5.74 1.88 -3.21
N ILE A 160 6.56 1.12 -3.94
CA ILE A 160 7.17 -0.13 -3.45
C ILE A 160 8.01 0.16 -2.20
N TRP A 161 8.81 1.23 -2.23
CA TRP A 161 9.65 1.62 -1.09
C TRP A 161 8.79 1.98 0.13
N LEU A 162 7.72 2.76 -0.05
CA LEU A 162 6.77 3.12 1.02
C LEU A 162 6.13 1.86 1.62
N LEU A 163 5.61 0.96 0.79
CA LEU A 163 5.00 -0.32 1.21
C LEU A 163 6.00 -1.22 1.93
N SER A 164 7.27 -1.20 1.55
CA SER A 164 8.30 -2.06 2.15
C SER A 164 8.84 -1.51 3.47
N ARG A 165 8.88 -0.18 3.64
CA ARG A 165 9.55 0.47 4.79
C ARG A 165 8.59 1.02 5.83
N HIS A 166 7.52 1.68 5.40
CA HIS A 166 6.64 2.47 6.25
C HIS A 166 5.23 1.90 6.38
N TYR A 167 4.83 1.07 5.41
CA TYR A 167 3.54 0.37 5.43
C TYR A 167 3.73 -1.16 5.32
N PRO A 168 4.61 -1.77 6.13
CA PRO A 168 4.93 -3.18 6.01
C PRO A 168 3.68 -4.05 6.13
N GLU A 169 3.59 -5.06 5.27
CA GLU A 169 2.49 -6.05 5.27
C GLU A 169 1.08 -5.44 5.09
N ARG A 170 0.97 -4.17 4.68
CA ARG A 170 -0.31 -3.55 4.32
C ARG A 170 -0.83 -3.99 2.96
N LEU A 171 0.02 -4.36 2.00
CA LEU A 171 -0.47 -4.91 0.74
C LEU A 171 -1.03 -6.33 0.97
N GLY A 172 -2.32 -6.51 0.69
CA GLY A 172 -3.00 -7.81 0.75
C GLY A 172 -3.11 -8.44 -0.63
N VAL A 173 -3.59 -7.67 -1.62
CA VAL A 173 -3.66 -8.06 -3.03
C VAL A 173 -3.45 -6.84 -3.93
N CYS A 174 -2.77 -7.03 -5.05
CA CYS A 174 -2.60 -6.05 -6.11
C CYS A 174 -3.20 -6.62 -7.40
N LEU A 175 -4.31 -6.05 -7.87
CA LEU A 175 -4.98 -6.49 -9.10
C LEU A 175 -4.51 -5.63 -10.26
N ILE A 176 -4.01 -6.28 -11.31
CA ILE A 176 -3.72 -5.64 -12.60
C ILE A 176 -4.87 -5.99 -13.54
N VAL A 177 -5.68 -5.00 -13.90
CA VAL A 177 -6.82 -5.17 -14.81
C VAL A 177 -6.52 -4.48 -16.15
N ASN A 178 -7.14 -4.96 -17.23
CA ASN A 178 -7.01 -4.39 -18.58
C ASN A 178 -5.56 -4.27 -19.09
N ALA A 179 -4.68 -5.21 -18.69
CA ALA A 179 -3.27 -5.17 -19.05
C ALA A 179 -3.06 -5.39 -20.57
N PRO A 180 -2.39 -4.48 -21.29
CA PRO A 180 -2.04 -4.70 -22.68
C PRO A 180 -0.91 -5.74 -22.79
N ALA A 181 -0.84 -6.47 -23.91
CA ALA A 181 0.11 -7.57 -24.10
C ALA A 181 1.59 -7.19 -23.83
N PHE A 182 1.98 -5.96 -24.19
CA PHE A 182 3.34 -5.47 -23.98
C PHE A 182 3.70 -5.25 -22.49
N PHE A 183 2.71 -5.15 -21.60
CA PHE A 183 2.95 -4.91 -20.17
C PHE A 183 3.70 -6.07 -19.50
N SER A 184 3.67 -7.27 -20.09
CA SER A 184 4.50 -8.40 -19.67
C SER A 184 6.00 -8.04 -19.57
N GLY A 185 6.51 -7.21 -20.49
CA GLY A 185 7.89 -6.71 -20.44
C GLY A 185 8.12 -5.72 -19.29
N CYS A 186 7.19 -4.79 -19.06
CA CYS A 186 7.25 -3.87 -17.93
C CYS A 186 7.19 -4.62 -16.59
N TRP A 187 6.32 -5.62 -16.49
CA TRP A 187 6.20 -6.47 -15.31
C TRP A 187 7.49 -7.24 -15.02
N ALA A 188 8.19 -7.75 -16.02
CA ALA A 188 9.48 -8.41 -15.82
C ALA A 188 10.51 -7.50 -15.12
N VAL A 189 10.51 -6.20 -15.46
CA VAL A 189 11.35 -5.19 -14.80
C VAL A 189 10.86 -4.93 -13.37
N ILE A 190 9.56 -4.68 -13.18
CA ILE A 190 8.96 -4.36 -11.87
C ILE A 190 9.14 -5.53 -10.88
N LYS A 191 8.95 -6.77 -11.34
CA LYS A 191 9.11 -7.98 -10.53
C LYS A 191 10.51 -8.10 -9.94
N GLY A 192 11.54 -7.60 -10.62
CA GLY A 192 12.91 -7.56 -10.12
C GLY A 192 13.11 -6.64 -8.89
N TRP A 193 12.16 -5.78 -8.58
CA TRP A 193 12.19 -4.87 -7.42
C TRP A 193 11.39 -5.38 -6.23
N LEU A 194 10.58 -6.42 -6.44
CA LEU A 194 9.68 -6.97 -5.43
C LEU A 194 10.33 -8.20 -4.78
N ASP A 195 10.20 -8.32 -3.46
CA ASP A 195 10.45 -9.59 -2.81
C ASP A 195 9.37 -10.62 -3.20
N GLU A 196 9.66 -11.90 -3.00
CA GLU A 196 8.79 -13.01 -3.42
C GLU A 196 7.37 -12.92 -2.82
N ASN A 197 7.25 -12.49 -1.55
CA ASN A 197 5.96 -12.36 -0.89
C ASN A 197 5.14 -11.21 -1.49
N THR A 198 5.77 -10.09 -1.85
CA THR A 198 5.08 -8.98 -2.52
C THR A 198 4.72 -9.33 -3.96
N ALA A 199 5.62 -9.97 -4.72
CA ALA A 199 5.36 -10.41 -6.08
C ALA A 199 4.20 -11.42 -6.15
N GLY A 200 4.09 -12.33 -5.16
CA GLY A 200 3.00 -13.30 -5.05
C GLY A 200 1.63 -12.69 -4.75
N LYS A 201 1.56 -11.41 -4.38
CA LYS A 201 0.30 -10.68 -4.15
C LYS A 201 -0.22 -9.98 -5.41
N VAL A 202 0.56 -9.95 -6.50
CA VAL A 202 0.17 -9.34 -7.77
C VAL A 202 -0.59 -10.35 -8.63
N ILE A 203 -1.83 -10.03 -8.96
CA ILE A 203 -2.75 -10.88 -9.72
C ILE A 203 -3.10 -10.17 -11.03
N PHE A 204 -2.83 -10.85 -12.14
CA PHE A 204 -3.28 -10.42 -13.46
C PHE A 204 -4.70 -10.94 -13.69
N VAL A 205 -5.64 -10.01 -13.85
CA VAL A 205 -7.05 -10.28 -14.06
C VAL A 205 -7.32 -10.28 -15.57
N ASN A 206 -7.73 -11.41 -16.12
CA ASN A 206 -7.89 -11.59 -17.57
C ASN A 206 -9.35 -11.58 -18.02
N SER A 207 -10.29 -11.63 -17.07
CA SER A 207 -11.73 -11.62 -17.35
C SER A 207 -12.50 -10.97 -16.20
N GLU A 208 -13.73 -10.52 -16.47
CA GLU A 208 -14.64 -10.03 -15.44
C GLU A 208 -14.93 -11.10 -14.37
N MET A 209 -15.04 -12.36 -14.80
CA MET A 209 -15.25 -13.49 -13.88
C MET A 209 -14.07 -13.68 -12.91
N ASP A 210 -12.83 -13.42 -13.36
CA ASP A 210 -11.66 -13.39 -12.48
C ASP A 210 -11.74 -12.22 -11.50
N LEU A 211 -12.19 -11.04 -11.96
CA LEU A 211 -12.33 -9.86 -11.12
C LEU A 211 -13.36 -10.08 -9.99
N CYS A 212 -14.48 -10.74 -10.30
CA CYS A 212 -15.54 -11.10 -9.37
C CYS A 212 -15.05 -11.96 -8.19
N GLN A 213 -13.90 -12.65 -8.32
CA GLN A 213 -13.28 -13.37 -7.21
C GLN A 213 -12.62 -12.45 -6.18
N TYR A 214 -12.54 -11.15 -6.46
CA TYR A 214 -11.89 -10.16 -5.60
C TYR A 214 -12.81 -8.98 -5.27
N LEU A 215 -13.60 -8.49 -6.22
CA LEU A 215 -14.51 -7.35 -6.01
C LEU A 215 -15.66 -7.37 -7.02
N ILE A 216 -16.74 -6.64 -6.71
CA ILE A 216 -17.85 -6.43 -7.64
C ILE A 216 -17.39 -5.42 -8.70
N PRO A 217 -17.36 -5.76 -10.01
CA PRO A 217 -16.81 -4.89 -11.06
C PRO A 217 -17.41 -3.47 -11.08
N ASP A 218 -18.72 -3.35 -10.85
CA ASP A 218 -19.47 -2.07 -10.89
C ASP A 218 -19.01 -1.03 -9.86
N ILE A 219 -18.21 -1.42 -8.85
CA ILE A 219 -17.66 -0.46 -7.90
C ILE A 219 -16.47 0.31 -8.46
N LEU A 220 -15.88 -0.17 -9.56
CA LEU A 220 -14.73 0.46 -10.18
C LEU A 220 -15.16 1.76 -10.89
N PRO A 221 -14.42 2.87 -10.68
CA PRO A 221 -14.74 4.15 -11.31
C PRO A 221 -14.68 4.07 -12.85
N THR A 222 -15.65 4.68 -13.51
CA THR A 222 -15.65 4.89 -14.98
C THR A 222 -15.36 6.35 -15.35
N ASP A 223 -15.30 7.23 -14.35
CA ASP A 223 -15.13 8.68 -14.43
C ASP A 223 -13.67 9.16 -14.29
N MET A 224 -12.71 8.24 -14.22
CA MET A 224 -11.28 8.54 -14.03
C MET A 224 -10.41 8.05 -15.17
#